data_AF-A0A8C6XMB8-F1
#
_entry.id   AF-A0A8C6XMB8-F1
#
_cell.length_a   1.000
_cell.length_b   1.000
_cell.length_c   1.000
_cell.angle_alpha   90.00
_cell.angle_beta   90.00
_cell.angle_gamma   90.00
#
_symmetry.space_group_name_H-M   'P 1'
#
loop_
_entity.id
_entity.type
_entity.pdbx_description
1 polymer ?
#
loop_
_entity_poly.entity_id
_entity_poly.type
_entity_poly.pdbx_seq_one_letter_code
_entity_poly.pdbx_strand_id
1 'polypeptide(L)'
;MSEASPWEDPEAFLASFEQVAQACQWRRAEWVACLLPALSGEAKEAFQKLEMGERENYGKVKAAILKGEATKMEAQRQRFRRFCCQEVEDPRRVQRQLQELCCQWLKPQRRSKEQILELLILEQFLASLPPKLQSWVQVRRPKTSSQAVVLVEDFLRNQQDPKSGSYQCEKWS
;
A
#
# COMPACT_ATOMS: atom_id res chain seq x y z
N MET A 1 -18.54 7.89 -22.00
CA MET A 1 -17.68 6.83 -21.44
C MET A 1 -16.59 7.55 -20.69
N SER A 2 -16.62 7.56 -19.35
CA SER A 2 -15.58 8.21 -18.56
C SER A 2 -14.32 7.38 -18.68
N GLU A 3 -13.28 7.94 -19.31
CA GLU A 3 -11.96 7.33 -19.40
C GLU A 3 -11.44 7.13 -17.97
N ALA A 4 -11.10 5.88 -17.63
CA ALA A 4 -10.60 5.54 -16.31
C ALA A 4 -9.32 6.37 -16.04
N SER A 5 -9.26 7.05 -14.90
CA SER A 5 -8.11 7.89 -14.57
C SER A 5 -6.83 7.04 -14.60
N PRO A 6 -5.73 7.48 -15.23
CA PRO A 6 -4.48 6.73 -15.25
C PRO A 6 -3.94 6.38 -13.85
N TRP A 7 -4.35 7.16 -12.83
CA TRP A 7 -3.98 6.96 -11.43
C TRP A 7 -4.89 5.98 -10.67
N GLU A 8 -5.74 5.25 -11.40
CA GLU A 8 -6.51 4.14 -10.84
C GLU A 8 -5.64 2.94 -10.41
N ASP A 9 -4.47 2.79 -11.06
CA ASP A 9 -3.36 1.93 -10.65
C ASP A 9 -2.04 2.73 -10.80
N PRO A 10 -1.64 3.46 -9.75
CA PRO A 10 -0.41 4.26 -9.78
C PRO A 10 0.85 3.43 -10.04
N GLU A 11 0.87 2.15 -9.67
CA GLU A 11 2.04 1.30 -9.86
C GLU A 11 2.20 0.90 -11.32
N ALA A 12 1.11 0.46 -11.97
CA ALA A 12 1.10 0.15 -13.39
C ALA A 12 1.43 1.40 -14.23
N PHE A 13 0.80 2.53 -13.93
CA PHE A 13 1.08 3.79 -14.63
C PHE A 13 2.54 4.22 -14.51
N LEU A 14 3.10 4.21 -13.29
CA LEU A 14 4.49 4.56 -13.07
C LEU A 14 5.43 3.58 -13.77
N ALA A 15 5.14 2.29 -13.78
CA ALA A 15 5.93 1.31 -14.53
C ALA A 15 5.92 1.58 -16.05
N SER A 16 4.76 1.90 -16.63
CA SER A 16 4.67 2.28 -18.05
C SER A 16 5.41 3.59 -18.34
N PHE A 17 5.30 4.59 -17.45
CA PHE A 17 6.06 5.83 -17.55
C PHE A 17 7.58 5.56 -17.54
N GLU A 18 8.06 4.69 -16.66
CA GLU A 18 9.48 4.32 -16.58
C GLU A 18 9.98 3.64 -17.86
N GLN A 19 9.17 2.78 -18.48
CA GLN A 19 9.50 2.16 -19.76
C GLN A 19 9.63 3.19 -20.88
N VAL A 20 8.69 4.14 -20.97
CA VAL A 20 8.75 5.23 -21.97
C VAL A 20 9.99 6.10 -21.73
N ALA A 21 10.25 6.50 -20.49
CA ALA A 21 11.40 7.32 -20.14
C ALA A 21 12.73 6.64 -20.49
N GLN A 22 12.82 5.32 -20.31
CA GLN A 22 13.98 4.52 -20.73
C GLN A 22 14.11 4.44 -22.25
N ALA A 23 13.02 4.14 -22.96
CA ALA A 23 13.03 4.03 -24.43
C ALA A 23 13.42 5.37 -25.09
N CYS A 24 12.97 6.49 -24.52
CA CYS A 24 13.32 7.84 -24.96
C CYS A 24 14.64 8.36 -24.38
N GLN A 25 15.36 7.56 -23.59
CA GLN A 25 16.64 7.91 -22.98
C GLN A 25 16.63 9.21 -22.16
N TRP A 26 15.51 9.52 -21.48
CA TRP A 26 15.41 10.73 -20.66
C TRP A 26 16.39 10.70 -19.50
N ARG A 27 16.98 11.86 -19.17
CA ARG A 27 17.85 11.98 -18.00
C ARG A 27 17.01 11.87 -16.74
N ARG A 28 17.53 11.22 -15.70
CA ARG A 28 16.79 11.01 -14.43
C ARG A 28 16.27 12.32 -13.80
N ALA A 29 16.98 13.43 -13.97
CA ALA A 29 16.55 14.74 -13.49
C ALA A 29 15.29 15.28 -14.20
N GLU A 30 15.02 14.82 -15.43
CA GLU A 30 13.88 15.28 -16.24
C GLU A 30 12.61 14.48 -15.94
N TRP A 31 12.73 13.31 -15.32
CA TRP A 31 11.60 12.39 -15.13
C TRP A 31 10.47 13.01 -14.32
N VAL A 32 10.78 13.79 -13.27
CA VAL A 32 9.74 14.50 -12.51
C VAL A 32 9.04 15.55 -13.37
N ALA A 33 9.79 16.33 -14.13
CA ALA A 33 9.24 17.37 -15.00
C ALA A 33 8.29 16.77 -16.05
N CYS A 34 8.61 15.58 -16.57
CA CYS A 34 7.74 14.84 -17.49
C CYS A 34 6.53 14.19 -16.79
N LEU A 35 6.66 13.78 -15.52
CA LEU A 35 5.57 13.17 -14.75
C LEU A 35 4.54 14.21 -14.26
N LEU A 36 5.00 15.42 -13.92
CA LEU A 36 4.20 16.47 -13.27
C LEU A 36 2.87 16.79 -13.97
N PRO A 37 2.82 16.97 -15.30
CA PRO A 37 1.56 17.26 -16.00
C PRO A 37 0.54 16.12 -15.91
N ALA A 38 1.02 14.88 -15.74
CA ALA A 38 0.16 13.71 -15.62
C ALA A 38 -0.40 13.55 -14.20
N LEU A 39 0.22 14.11 -13.16
CA LEU A 39 -0.23 13.96 -11.78
C LEU A 39 -1.63 14.53 -11.57
N SER A 40 -2.55 13.70 -11.08
CA SER A 40 -3.91 14.11 -10.72
C SER A 40 -4.38 13.45 -9.42
N GLY A 41 -5.48 13.95 -8.87
CA GLY A 41 -6.09 13.44 -7.63
C GLY A 41 -5.07 13.27 -6.49
N GLU A 42 -5.10 12.09 -5.88
CA GLU A 42 -4.27 11.74 -4.73
C GLU A 42 -2.78 11.68 -5.06
N ALA A 43 -2.39 11.38 -6.30
CA ALA A 43 -0.99 11.39 -6.72
C ALA A 43 -0.41 12.82 -6.69
N LYS A 44 -1.22 13.80 -7.10
CA LYS A 44 -0.85 15.22 -7.02
C LYS A 44 -0.77 15.71 -5.57
N GLU A 45 -1.71 15.29 -4.72
CA GLU A 45 -1.65 15.61 -3.29
C GLU A 45 -0.41 15.01 -2.61
N ALA A 46 -0.05 13.77 -2.95
CA ALA A 46 1.14 13.11 -2.42
C ALA A 46 2.42 13.87 -2.82
N PHE A 47 2.50 14.34 -4.07
CA PHE A 47 3.60 15.18 -4.53
C PHE A 47 3.67 16.53 -3.80
N GLN A 48 2.54 17.20 -3.59
CA GLN A 48 2.50 18.49 -2.89
C GLN A 48 2.91 18.40 -1.41
N LYS A 49 2.77 17.24 -0.79
CA LYS A 49 3.21 17.00 0.60
C LYS A 49 4.73 16.79 0.74
N LEU A 50 5.46 16.64 -0.37
CA LEU A 50 6.92 16.51 -0.34
C LEU A 50 7.60 17.87 -0.12
N GLU A 51 8.75 17.81 0.55
CA GLU A 51 9.69 18.92 0.68
C GLU A 51 10.21 19.36 -0.70
N MET A 52 10.49 20.65 -0.87
CA MET A 52 10.93 21.22 -2.15
C MET A 52 12.12 20.47 -2.76
N GLY A 53 13.13 20.13 -1.96
CA GLY A 53 14.31 19.37 -2.43
C GLY A 53 14.04 17.90 -2.76
N GLU A 54 12.96 17.30 -2.23
CA GLU A 54 12.58 15.92 -2.57
C GLU A 54 11.78 15.84 -3.87
N ARG A 55 11.12 16.93 -4.27
CA ARG A 55 10.27 16.97 -5.46
C ARG A 55 11.06 16.75 -6.75
N GLU A 56 12.35 17.06 -6.79
CA GLU A 56 13.20 16.83 -7.97
C GLU A 56 13.66 15.37 -8.10
N ASN A 57 13.49 14.56 -7.04
CA ASN A 57 13.91 13.17 -7.04
C ASN A 57 12.74 12.25 -7.39
N TYR A 58 12.76 11.69 -8.60
CA TYR A 58 11.73 10.76 -9.07
C TYR A 58 11.48 9.59 -8.10
N GLY A 59 12.53 9.02 -7.50
CA GLY A 59 12.40 7.91 -6.56
C GLY A 59 11.60 8.30 -5.31
N LYS A 60 11.82 9.52 -4.80
CA LYS A 60 11.05 10.08 -3.68
C LYS A 60 9.59 10.36 -4.06
N VAL A 61 9.37 10.93 -5.25
CA VAL A 61 8.03 11.17 -5.79
C VAL A 61 7.25 9.86 -5.95
N LYS A 62 7.84 8.85 -6.60
CA LYS A 62 7.28 7.50 -6.75
C LYS A 62 6.93 6.90 -5.39
N ALA A 63 7.87 6.95 -4.44
CA ALA A 63 7.64 6.43 -3.09
C ALA A 63 6.48 7.13 -2.37
N ALA A 64 6.36 8.46 -2.49
CA ALA A 64 5.28 9.23 -1.89
C ALA A 64 3.91 8.88 -2.46
N ILE A 65 3.80 8.76 -3.78
CA ILE A 65 2.55 8.38 -4.47
C ILE A 65 2.11 6.98 -4.04
N LEU A 66 3.02 6.00 -4.09
CA LEU A 66 2.72 4.61 -3.69
C LEU A 66 2.39 4.51 -2.19
N LYS A 67 3.04 5.32 -1.35
CA LYS A 67 2.73 5.43 0.08
C LYS A 67 1.32 5.99 0.29
N GLY A 68 0.92 6.99 -0.49
CA GLY A 68 -0.43 7.54 -0.49
C GLY A 68 -1.48 6.47 -0.77
N GLU A 69 -1.31 5.72 -1.86
CA GLU A 69 -2.23 4.65 -2.24
C GLU A 69 -2.31 3.54 -1.19
N ALA A 70 -1.17 3.09 -0.66
CA ALA A 70 -1.15 2.09 0.43
C ALA A 70 -1.91 2.57 1.68
N THR A 71 -1.80 3.85 2.02
CA THR A 71 -2.51 4.44 3.17
C THR A 71 -4.01 4.52 2.92
N LYS A 72 -4.42 4.87 1.69
CA LYS A 72 -5.83 4.89 1.28
C LYS A 72 -6.47 3.50 1.34
N MET A 73 -5.78 2.49 0.82
CA MET A 73 -6.23 1.09 0.87
C MET A 73 -6.41 0.60 2.32
N GLU A 74 -5.46 0.92 3.20
CA GLU A 74 -5.55 0.58 4.62
C GLU A 74 -6.72 1.30 5.31
N ALA A 75 -6.96 2.57 5.00
CA ALA A 75 -8.12 3.30 5.54
C ALA A 75 -9.46 2.68 5.09
N GLN A 76 -9.56 2.23 3.83
CA GLN A 76 -10.75 1.55 3.31
C GLN A 76 -10.98 0.20 4.01
N ARG A 77 -9.91 -0.58 4.21
CA ARG A 77 -9.95 -1.82 5.00
C ARG A 77 -10.48 -1.57 6.41
N GLN A 78 -9.92 -0.57 7.09
CA GLN A 78 -10.32 -0.24 8.46
C GLN A 78 -11.79 0.19 8.52
N ARG A 79 -12.27 0.98 7.55
CA ARG A 79 -13.69 1.36 7.47
C ARG A 79 -14.60 0.13 7.33
N PHE A 80 -14.23 -0.83 6.48
CA PHE A 80 -14.98 -2.09 6.34
C PHE A 80 -14.96 -2.91 7.64
N ARG A 81 -13.79 -3.13 8.23
CA ARG A 81 -13.63 -3.98 9.43
C ARG A 81 -14.23 -3.37 10.70
N ARG A 82 -14.23 -2.03 10.82
CA ARG A 82 -14.80 -1.30 11.96
C ARG A 82 -16.25 -0.89 11.74
N PHE A 83 -16.85 -1.25 10.60
CA PHE A 83 -18.26 -0.96 10.36
C PHE A 83 -19.10 -1.64 11.45
N CYS A 84 -19.88 -0.84 12.17
CA CYS A 84 -20.80 -1.31 13.20
C CYS A 84 -22.15 -0.66 12.95
N CYS A 85 -23.20 -1.47 12.87
CA CYS A 85 -24.56 -0.98 12.78
C CYS A 85 -25.05 -0.61 14.18
N GLN A 86 -25.37 0.67 14.40
CA GLN A 86 -25.86 1.14 15.71
C GLN A 86 -27.36 0.86 15.89
N GLU A 87 -28.16 0.98 14.82
CA GLU A 87 -29.61 0.73 14.84
C GLU A 87 -30.03 0.03 13.54
N VAL A 88 -30.67 -1.13 13.67
CA VAL A 88 -31.10 -1.95 12.52
C VAL A 88 -32.54 -1.59 12.13
N GLU A 89 -32.78 -0.34 11.76
CA GLU A 89 -34.09 0.08 11.22
C GLU A 89 -34.27 -0.35 9.76
N ASP A 90 -33.18 -0.44 8.98
CA ASP A 90 -33.16 -0.94 7.60
C ASP A 90 -31.98 -1.88 7.32
N PRO A 91 -32.17 -3.21 7.47
CA PRO A 91 -31.16 -4.22 7.15
C PRO A 91 -30.64 -4.14 5.69
N ARG A 92 -31.48 -3.72 4.74
CA ARG A 92 -31.09 -3.64 3.32
C ARG A 92 -30.12 -2.48 3.10
N ARG A 93 -30.32 -1.36 3.79
CA ARG A 93 -29.35 -0.24 3.79
C ARG A 93 -28.01 -0.66 4.39
N VAL A 94 -28.03 -1.37 5.53
CA VAL A 94 -26.81 -1.89 6.16
C VAL A 94 -26.06 -2.83 5.22
N GLN A 95 -26.76 -3.75 4.55
CA GLN A 95 -26.18 -4.65 3.57
C GLN A 95 -25.53 -3.89 2.39
N ARG A 96 -26.23 -2.90 1.81
CA ARG A 96 -25.68 -2.10 0.71
C ARG A 96 -24.41 -1.36 1.12
N GLN A 97 -24.40 -0.75 2.32
CA GLN A 97 -23.21 -0.06 2.85
C GLN A 97 -22.03 -1.02 3.04
N LEU A 98 -22.26 -2.22 3.57
CA LEU A 98 -21.22 -3.25 3.70
C LEU A 98 -20.67 -3.68 2.33
N GLN A 99 -21.54 -3.86 1.33
CA GLN A 99 -21.13 -4.19 -0.03
C GLN A 99 -20.27 -3.07 -0.64
N GLU A 100 -20.67 -1.82 -0.48
CA GLU A 100 -19.92 -0.66 -0.96
C GLU A 100 -18.54 -0.57 -0.30
N LEU A 101 -18.45 -0.71 1.02
CA LEU A 101 -17.18 -0.71 1.75
C LEU A 101 -16.27 -1.87 1.33
N CYS A 102 -16.84 -3.06 1.14
CA CYS A 102 -16.12 -4.24 0.67
C CYS A 102 -15.55 -4.00 -0.75
N CYS A 103 -16.38 -3.49 -1.67
CA CYS A 103 -15.95 -3.15 -3.02
C CYS A 103 -14.88 -2.05 -3.03
N GLN A 104 -14.97 -1.04 -2.17
CA GLN A 104 -13.96 0.01 -2.06
C GLN A 104 -12.61 -0.52 -1.58
N TRP A 105 -12.61 -1.44 -0.60
CA TRP A 105 -11.39 -2.05 -0.09
C TRP A 105 -10.78 -3.06 -1.06
N LEU A 106 -11.56 -4.06 -1.48
CA LEU A 106 -11.07 -5.19 -2.27
C LEU A 106 -10.94 -4.85 -3.77
N LYS A 107 -11.66 -3.83 -4.26
CA LYS A 107 -11.65 -3.39 -5.67
C LYS A 107 -11.81 -4.57 -6.66
N PRO A 108 -12.87 -5.40 -6.54
CA PRO A 108 -13.02 -6.62 -7.34
C PRO A 108 -13.13 -6.37 -8.86
N GLN A 109 -13.41 -5.14 -9.28
CA GLN A 109 -13.40 -4.74 -10.69
C GLN A 109 -11.98 -4.64 -11.29
N ARG A 110 -10.95 -4.55 -10.44
CA ARG A 110 -9.54 -4.39 -10.86
C ARG A 110 -8.62 -5.51 -10.38
N ARG A 111 -9.05 -6.25 -9.36
CA ARG A 111 -8.26 -7.32 -8.77
C ARG A 111 -8.78 -8.68 -9.19
N SER A 112 -7.88 -9.56 -9.62
CA SER A 112 -8.19 -10.96 -9.79
C SER A 112 -8.57 -11.60 -8.45
N LYS A 113 -9.22 -12.76 -8.49
CA LYS A 113 -9.54 -13.54 -7.29
C LYS A 113 -8.27 -13.81 -6.47
N GLU A 114 -7.18 -14.16 -7.13
CA GLU A 114 -5.89 -14.47 -6.52
C GLU A 114 -5.30 -13.23 -5.81
N GLN A 115 -5.39 -12.06 -6.44
CA GLN A 115 -4.95 -10.81 -5.82
C GLN A 115 -5.80 -10.43 -4.59
N ILE A 116 -7.10 -10.71 -4.62
CA ILE A 116 -7.98 -10.51 -3.45
C ILE A 116 -7.62 -11.48 -2.33
N LEU A 117 -7.42 -12.76 -2.65
CA LEU A 117 -7.00 -13.77 -1.68
C LEU A 117 -5.66 -13.39 -1.05
N GLU A 118 -4.70 -12.92 -1.85
CA GLU A 118 -3.41 -12.46 -1.38
C GLU A 118 -3.51 -11.32 -0.36
N LEU A 119 -4.41 -10.35 -0.58
CA LEU A 119 -4.68 -9.28 0.39
C LEU A 119 -5.22 -9.81 1.72
N LEU A 120 -6.14 -10.78 1.67
CA LEU A 120 -6.72 -11.40 2.86
C LEU A 120 -5.68 -12.24 3.61
N ILE A 121 -4.84 -12.98 2.89
CA ILE A 121 -3.74 -13.77 3.48
C ILE A 121 -2.74 -12.82 4.15
N LEU A 122 -2.34 -11.75 3.47
CA LEU A 122 -1.44 -10.75 4.05
C LEU A 122 -2.03 -10.10 5.30
N GLU A 123 -3.30 -9.69 5.27
CA GLU A 123 -4.00 -9.16 6.45
C GLU A 123 -3.94 -10.15 7.61
N GLN A 124 -4.31 -11.41 7.36
CA GLN A 124 -4.35 -12.44 8.39
C GLN A 124 -2.96 -12.81 8.92
N PHE A 125 -1.96 -12.86 8.04
CA PHE A 125 -0.56 -13.08 8.41
C PHE A 125 -0.05 -11.96 9.30
N LEU A 126 -0.25 -10.70 8.92
CA LEU A 126 0.16 -9.57 9.76
C LEU A 126 -0.58 -9.55 11.10
N ALA A 127 -1.84 -9.99 11.15
CA ALA A 127 -2.64 -10.08 12.37
C ALA A 127 -2.19 -11.21 13.31
N SER A 128 -1.57 -12.28 12.79
CA SER A 128 -1.05 -13.38 13.62
C SER A 128 0.34 -13.11 14.19
N LEU A 129 1.04 -12.07 13.74
CA LEU A 129 2.33 -11.66 14.30
C LEU A 129 2.12 -10.94 15.65
N PRO A 130 2.98 -11.16 16.65
CA PRO A 130 2.92 -10.44 17.90
C PRO A 130 3.26 -8.96 17.71
N PRO A 131 2.80 -8.09 18.63
CA PRO A 131 2.76 -6.65 18.41
C PRO A 131 4.09 -6.01 18.00
N LYS A 132 5.21 -6.45 18.59
CA LYS A 132 6.55 -5.93 18.28
C LYS A 132 6.93 -6.20 16.82
N LEU A 133 6.77 -7.45 16.38
CA LEU A 133 7.11 -7.87 15.02
C LEU A 133 6.13 -7.30 14.01
N GLN A 134 4.83 -7.34 14.33
CA GLN A 134 3.78 -6.73 13.52
C GLN A 134 4.08 -5.26 13.23
N SER A 135 4.40 -4.47 14.25
CA SER A 135 4.75 -3.05 14.11
C SER A 135 5.97 -2.85 13.20
N TRP A 136 7.00 -3.67 13.39
CA TRP A 136 8.24 -3.60 12.60
C TRP A 136 8.02 -3.94 11.12
N VAL A 137 7.20 -4.95 10.82
CA VAL A 137 6.85 -5.35 9.45
C VAL A 137 5.93 -4.32 8.80
N GLN A 138 4.90 -3.84 9.52
CA GLN A 138 3.94 -2.87 9.00
C GLN A 138 4.59 -1.54 8.60
N VAL A 139 5.63 -1.09 9.32
CA VAL A 139 6.40 0.12 8.95
C VAL A 139 7.00 0.00 7.54
N ARG A 140 7.38 -1.21 7.11
CA ARG A 140 7.94 -1.49 5.78
C ARG A 140 6.89 -1.76 4.71
N ARG A 141 5.61 -1.84 5.08
CA ARG A 141 4.46 -1.92 4.18
C ARG A 141 4.61 -2.99 3.08
N PRO A 142 4.75 -4.27 3.45
CA PRO A 142 4.75 -5.35 2.47
C PRO A 142 3.45 -5.31 1.64
N LYS A 143 3.56 -5.59 0.34
CA LYS A 143 2.41 -5.69 -0.57
C LYS A 143 1.89 -7.11 -0.70
N THR A 144 2.70 -8.09 -0.33
CA THR A 144 2.35 -9.52 -0.36
C THR A 144 2.79 -10.22 0.92
N SER A 145 2.13 -11.32 1.24
CA SER A 145 2.50 -12.26 2.28
C SER A 145 3.93 -12.75 2.12
N SER A 146 4.38 -13.08 0.90
CA SER A 146 5.79 -13.44 0.65
C SER A 146 6.76 -12.33 1.03
N GLN A 147 6.47 -11.07 0.70
CA GLN A 147 7.30 -9.93 1.14
C GLN A 147 7.30 -9.80 2.66
N ALA A 148 6.14 -9.98 3.30
CA ALA A 148 6.04 -9.94 4.75
C ALA A 148 6.84 -11.07 5.42
N VAL A 149 6.87 -12.27 4.84
CA VAL A 149 7.69 -13.40 5.32
C VAL A 149 9.17 -13.06 5.25
N VAL A 150 9.66 -12.56 4.11
CA VAL A 150 11.08 -12.14 3.98
C VAL A 150 11.45 -11.11 5.05
N LEU A 151 10.57 -10.13 5.29
CA LEU A 151 10.77 -9.14 6.35
C LEU A 151 10.84 -9.78 7.74
N VAL A 152 9.95 -10.72 8.06
CA VAL A 152 9.97 -11.45 9.32
C VAL A 152 11.27 -12.25 9.47
N GLU A 153 11.69 -12.97 8.44
CA GLU A 153 12.94 -13.74 8.44
C GLU A 153 14.17 -12.85 8.68
N ASP A 154 14.23 -11.70 8.03
CA ASP A 154 15.29 -10.70 8.24
C ASP A 154 15.32 -10.20 9.69
N PHE A 155 14.14 -9.92 10.27
CA PHE A 155 14.06 -9.51 11.68
C PHE A 155 14.56 -10.61 12.64
N LEU A 156 14.18 -11.86 12.39
CA LEU A 156 14.61 -13.00 13.21
C LEU A 156 16.11 -13.25 13.09
N ARG A 157 16.68 -13.14 11.89
CA ARG A 157 18.12 -13.26 11.66
C ARG A 157 18.91 -12.20 12.42
N ASN A 158 18.46 -10.95 12.36
CA ASN A 158 19.08 -9.83 13.06
C ASN A 158 18.97 -9.92 14.60
N GLN A 159 18.01 -10.69 15.13
CA GLN A 159 17.93 -10.95 16.57
C GLN A 159 18.83 -12.11 17.04
N GLN A 160 19.31 -12.95 16.13
CA GLN A 160 20.20 -14.07 16.44
C GLN A 160 21.68 -13.70 16.36
N ASP A 161 22.02 -12.47 15.95
CA ASP A 161 23.40 -12.01 15.87
C ASP A 161 23.91 -11.61 17.27
N PRO A 162 24.85 -12.36 17.88
CA PRO A 162 25.26 -12.16 19.29
C PRO A 162 26.01 -10.85 19.54
N LYS A 163 26.24 -10.03 18.50
CA LYS A 163 26.91 -8.72 18.59
C LYS A 163 25.97 -7.52 18.73
N SER A 164 24.66 -7.70 18.56
CA SER A 164 23.66 -6.68 18.90
C SER A 164 23.00 -7.05 20.22
N GLY A 165 23.19 -6.20 21.23
CA GLY A 165 22.75 -6.40 22.61
C GLY A 165 21.36 -7.02 22.73
N SER A 166 21.30 -8.06 23.57
CA SER A 166 20.18 -8.92 23.89
C SER A 166 18.79 -8.28 23.80
N TYR A 167 17.95 -8.82 22.93
CA TYR A 167 16.50 -8.80 23.12
C TYR A 167 15.99 -10.23 22.94
N GLN A 168 15.95 -10.97 24.04
CA GLN A 168 15.33 -12.29 24.08
C GLN A 168 13.82 -12.13 23.84
N CYS A 169 13.31 -12.76 22.77
CA CYS A 169 11.89 -13.01 22.63
C CYS A 169 11.62 -14.35 23.30
N GLU A 170 10.98 -14.30 24.47
CA GLU A 170 10.49 -15.50 25.13
C GLU A 170 9.59 -16.29 24.18
N LYS A 171 9.75 -17.61 24.29
CA LYS A 171 9.22 -18.64 23.39
C LYS A 171 7.73 -18.48 23.15
N TRP A 172 7.41 -18.32 21.87
CA TRP A 172 6.11 -18.49 21.25
C TRP A 172 5.49 -19.82 21.69
N SER A 173 4.42 -19.75 22.49
CA SER A 173 3.52 -20.87 22.80
C SER A 173 2.15 -20.57 22.21
#